data_AF-A0A6F8V2K0-F1
#
_entry.id   AF-A0A6F8V2K0-F1
#
_cell.length_a   1.000
_cell.length_b   1.000
_cell.length_c   1.000
_cell.angle_alpha   90.00
_cell.angle_beta   90.00
_cell.angle_gamma   90.00
#
_symmetry.space_group_name_H-M   'P 1'
#
loop_
_entity.id
_entity.type
_entity.pdbx_description
1 polymer ?
#
loop_
_entity_poly.entity_id
_entity_poly.type
_entity_poly.pdbx_seq_one_letter_code
_entity_poly.pdbx_strand_id
1 'polypeptide(L)'
;MLAELIERLEQGSGADRALDGDIALALGMPQAYFDGFDTDDNGRSPFSGFKEVDGPECFFGRPEWAGGGRSWVAPAFTTSLDAATAVIDEKLAGWMWLKRSPLVMTVCKPSDDDEFWADHIEARASSDCRALLVAVLKAISRQ
;
A
#
# COMPACT_ATOMS: atom_id res chain seq x y z
N MET A 1 -5.71 -13.41 -5.81
CA MET A 1 -4.90 -12.60 -4.87
C MET A 1 -5.38 -11.16 -4.83
N LEU A 2 -5.26 -10.37 -5.91
CA LEU A 2 -5.75 -8.98 -5.92
C LEU A 2 -7.26 -8.83 -5.65
N ALA A 3 -8.10 -9.68 -6.25
CA ALA A 3 -9.55 -9.63 -6.03
C ALA A 3 -9.97 -9.84 -4.55
N GLU A 4 -9.30 -10.76 -3.86
CA GLU A 4 -9.53 -11.02 -2.42
C GLU A 4 -9.07 -9.85 -1.55
N LEU A 5 -7.95 -9.21 -1.90
CA LEU A 5 -7.47 -8.02 -1.19
C LEU A 5 -8.40 -6.82 -1.38
N ILE A 6 -8.90 -6.64 -2.60
CA ILE A 6 -9.92 -5.62 -2.91
C ILE A 6 -11.15 -5.84 -2.03
N GLU A 7 -11.67 -7.06 -1.97
CA GLU A 7 -12.85 -7.38 -1.16
C GLU A 7 -12.62 -7.09 0.33
N ARG A 8 -11.47 -7.52 0.88
CA ARG A 8 -11.10 -7.26 2.29
C ARG A 8 -11.02 -5.75 2.60
N LEU A 9 -10.41 -4.98 1.71
CA LEU A 9 -10.29 -3.53 1.86
C LEU A 9 -11.65 -2.83 1.80
N GLU A 10 -12.53 -3.23 0.87
CA GLU A 10 -13.89 -2.68 0.73
C GLU A 10 -14.76 -2.99 1.96
N GLN A 11 -14.68 -4.23 2.47
CA GLN A 11 -15.41 -4.66 3.67
C GLN A 11 -14.84 -4.08 4.97
N GLY A 12 -13.67 -3.45 4.91
CA GLY A 12 -12.98 -2.97 6.09
C GLY A 12 -12.39 -4.10 6.96
N SER A 13 -12.26 -5.32 6.44
CA SER A 13 -11.87 -6.51 7.20
C SER A 13 -10.35 -6.73 7.22
N GLY A 14 -9.83 -7.22 8.34
CA GLY A 14 -8.41 -7.49 8.54
C GLY A 14 -7.63 -6.33 9.16
N ALA A 15 -6.57 -6.69 9.90
CA ALA A 15 -5.66 -5.74 10.53
C ALA A 15 -4.84 -5.00 9.47
N ASP A 16 -4.67 -3.69 9.65
CA ASP A 16 -3.99 -2.79 8.70
C ASP A 16 -2.60 -3.31 8.30
N ARG A 17 -1.77 -3.71 9.27
CA ARG A 17 -0.41 -4.17 9.00
C ARG A 17 -0.34 -5.52 8.28
N ALA A 18 -1.29 -6.42 8.53
CA ALA A 18 -1.39 -7.67 7.80
C ALA A 18 -1.79 -7.41 6.33
N LEU A 19 -2.77 -6.51 6.13
CA LEU A 19 -3.17 -6.07 4.79
C LEU A 19 -2.02 -5.39 4.03
N ASP A 20 -1.26 -4.52 4.70
CA ASP A 20 -0.10 -3.85 4.09
C ASP A 20 0.93 -4.87 3.56
N GLY A 21 1.21 -5.92 4.35
CA GLY A 21 2.08 -7.02 3.94
C GLY A 21 1.54 -7.79 2.75
N ASP A 22 0.25 -8.16 2.77
CA ASP A 22 -0.39 -8.88 1.68
C ASP A 22 -0.41 -8.05 0.38
N ILE A 23 -0.65 -6.73 0.47
CA ILE A 23 -0.63 -5.80 -0.66
C ILE A 23 0.77 -5.72 -1.26
N ALA A 24 1.80 -5.52 -0.43
CA ALA A 24 3.17 -5.42 -0.90
C ALA A 24 3.63 -6.70 -1.63
N LEU A 25 3.26 -7.88 -1.09
CA LEU A 25 3.50 -9.17 -1.74
C LEU A 25 2.76 -9.28 -3.09
N ALA A 26 1.48 -8.91 -3.13
CA ALA A 26 0.68 -8.97 -4.34
C ALA A 26 1.18 -8.04 -5.45
N LEU A 27 1.80 -6.91 -5.08
CA LEU A 27 2.38 -5.94 -6.00
C LEU A 27 3.83 -6.27 -6.40
N GLY A 28 4.37 -7.38 -5.90
CA GLY A 28 5.76 -7.79 -6.17
C GLY A 28 6.77 -6.73 -5.74
N MET A 29 6.44 -5.93 -4.71
CA MET A 29 7.36 -4.92 -4.21
C MET A 29 8.61 -5.60 -3.66
N PRO A 30 9.80 -5.11 -4.00
CA PRO A 30 11.02 -5.69 -3.49
C PRO A 30 10.96 -5.66 -1.97
N GLN A 31 11.17 -6.82 -1.35
CA GLN A 31 11.42 -6.89 0.08
C GLN A 31 12.70 -6.11 0.31
N ALA A 32 12.58 -4.86 0.72
CA ALA A 32 13.73 -4.09 1.14
C ALA A 32 14.32 -4.82 2.34
N TYR A 33 15.44 -5.50 2.13
CA TYR A 33 16.21 -6.07 3.21
C TYR A 33 16.66 -4.90 4.08
N PHE A 34 16.08 -4.78 5.26
CA PHE A 34 16.70 -4.00 6.32
C PHE A 34 17.81 -4.90 6.90
N ASP A 35 18.95 -4.94 6.22
CA ASP A 35 20.18 -5.40 6.85
C ASP A 35 20.53 -4.34 7.90
N GLY A 36 20.34 -4.68 9.18
CA GLY A 36 20.80 -3.87 10.30
C GLY A 36 19.86 -2.71 10.66
N PHE A 37 19.34 -2.77 11.87
CA PHE A 37 19.08 -1.59 12.70
C PHE A 37 20.41 -0.90 13.04
N ASP A 38 21.23 -0.55 12.06
CA ASP A 38 22.35 0.34 12.31
C ASP A 38 21.75 1.76 12.35
N THR A 39 21.23 2.10 13.53
CA THR A 39 21.26 3.48 13.99
C THR A 39 22.64 4.05 13.69
N ASP A 40 22.73 5.27 13.17
CA ASP A 40 24.01 5.96 13.13
C ASP A 40 24.64 6.00 14.54
N ASP A 41 25.92 6.37 14.65
CA ASP A 41 26.61 6.48 15.95
C ASP A 41 25.93 7.45 16.95
N ASN A 42 24.87 8.16 16.52
CA ASN A 42 24.04 9.07 17.30
C ASN A 42 22.61 8.55 17.56
N GLY A 43 22.30 7.29 17.26
CA GLY A 43 21.00 6.67 17.53
C GLY A 43 19.89 7.05 16.54
N ARG A 44 20.20 7.66 15.39
CA ARG A 44 19.19 8.09 14.41
C ARG A 44 19.06 7.05 13.30
N SER A 45 17.84 6.58 13.09
CA SER A 45 17.47 5.83 11.89
C SER A 45 17.50 6.77 10.68
N PRO A 46 18.13 6.38 9.55
CA PRO A 46 18.14 7.20 8.33
C PRO A 46 16.74 7.38 7.70
N PHE A 47 15.72 6.72 8.25
CA PHE A 47 14.34 6.72 7.77
C PHE A 47 13.42 7.61 8.61
N SER A 48 13.82 8.85 8.90
CA SER A 48 12.93 9.85 9.53
C SER A 48 11.70 10.08 8.65
N GLY A 49 10.60 9.38 8.95
CA GLY A 49 9.39 9.30 8.12
C GLY A 49 8.72 7.93 8.14
N PHE A 50 9.47 6.87 8.49
CA PHE A 50 8.93 5.55 8.81
C PHE A 50 8.87 5.43 10.33
N LYS A 51 7.66 5.32 10.88
CA LYS A 51 7.51 5.07 12.32
C LYS A 51 7.88 3.62 12.59
N GLU A 52 8.85 3.38 13.48
CA GLU A 52 9.05 2.07 14.12
C GLU A 52 7.69 1.58 14.61
N VAL A 53 7.22 0.48 14.04
CA VAL A 53 6.17 -0.31 14.66
C VAL A 53 6.89 -1.29 15.56
N ASP A 54 7.45 -0.79 16.66
CA ASP A 54 7.77 -1.65 17.81
C ASP A 54 6.45 -2.12 18.40
N GLY A 55 5.92 -3.16 17.78
CA GLY A 55 4.73 -3.85 18.20
C GLY A 55 5.00 -5.35 18.14
N PRO A 56 4.50 -6.15 19.09
CA PRO A 56 4.66 -7.61 19.14
C PRO A 56 4.09 -8.37 17.91
N GLU A 57 3.59 -7.65 16.90
CA GLU A 57 2.93 -8.14 15.70
C GLU A 57 3.85 -8.24 14.47
N CYS A 58 5.14 -7.86 14.58
CA CYS A 58 6.15 -8.17 13.55
C CYS A 58 6.46 -9.67 13.41
N PHE A 59 5.76 -10.51 14.16
CA PHE A 59 5.83 -11.97 14.08
C PHE A 59 4.43 -12.54 13.85
N PHE A 60 3.97 -12.60 12.61
CA PHE A 60 2.89 -13.52 12.25
C PHE A 60 3.34 -14.45 11.13
N GLY A 61 3.46 -15.72 11.51
CA GLY A 61 4.14 -16.76 10.77
C GLY A 61 3.38 -17.23 9.54
N ARG A 62 4.14 -17.36 8.45
CA ARG A 62 4.15 -18.62 7.70
C ARG A 62 5.22 -19.53 8.29
N PRO A 63 5.00 -20.85 8.41
CA PRO A 63 5.98 -21.79 8.96
C PRO A 63 7.14 -22.12 8.00
N GLU A 64 7.30 -21.38 6.91
CA GLU A 64 8.34 -21.59 5.90
C GLU A 64 9.62 -20.77 6.16
N TRP A 65 9.62 -19.94 7.21
CA TRP A 65 10.77 -19.10 7.61
C TRP A 65 11.80 -19.89 8.42
N ALA A 66 12.25 -21.01 7.84
CA ALA A 66 13.39 -21.76 8.35
C ALA A 66 14.68 -21.13 7.83
N GLY A 67 15.29 -20.26 8.65
CA GLY A 67 16.69 -19.88 8.54
C GLY A 67 16.93 -18.44 8.08
N GLY A 68 17.20 -17.54 9.04
CA GLY A 68 17.90 -16.30 8.71
C GLY A 68 17.66 -15.08 9.59
N GLY A 69 16.60 -15.03 10.41
CA GLY A 69 16.40 -13.94 11.38
C GLY A 69 16.23 -12.54 10.77
N ARG A 70 15.74 -12.42 9.54
CA ARG A 70 15.55 -11.13 8.85
C ARG A 70 14.09 -10.74 8.83
N SER A 71 13.77 -9.58 9.39
CA SER A 71 12.44 -8.96 9.34
C SER A 71 12.36 -7.94 8.21
N TRP A 72 11.18 -7.81 7.60
CA TRP A 72 10.87 -6.76 6.61
C TRP A 72 9.58 -6.05 7.01
N VAL A 73 9.49 -4.77 6.68
CA VAL A 73 8.35 -3.91 7.00
C VAL A 73 7.76 -3.36 5.70
N ALA A 74 6.52 -3.73 5.41
CA ALA A 74 5.76 -3.13 4.30
C ALA A 74 5.42 -1.67 4.61
N PRO A 75 5.38 -0.77 3.60
CA PRO A 75 4.86 0.59 3.79
C PRO A 75 3.43 0.57 4.37
N ALA A 76 3.06 1.65 5.06
CA ALA A 76 1.78 1.74 5.77
C ALA A 76 0.62 2.13 4.84
N PHE A 77 0.37 1.35 3.79
CA PHE A 77 -0.59 1.67 2.74
C PHE A 77 -2.00 1.96 3.26
N THR A 78 -2.51 1.17 4.20
CA THR A 78 -3.91 1.33 4.65
C THR A 78 -4.11 2.48 5.63
N THR A 79 -3.04 3.11 6.10
CA THR A 79 -3.07 4.19 7.12
C THR A 79 -2.33 5.46 6.70
N SER A 80 -1.50 5.43 5.67
CA SER A 80 -0.76 6.57 5.11
C SER A 80 -1.13 6.81 3.65
N LEU A 81 -1.64 8.01 3.36
CA LEU A 81 -1.92 8.42 1.98
C LEU A 81 -0.65 8.47 1.14
N ASP A 82 0.47 8.97 1.69
CA ASP A 82 1.74 9.05 0.97
C ASP A 82 2.23 7.66 0.52
N ALA A 83 2.07 6.66 1.39
CA ALA A 83 2.39 5.28 1.05
C ALA A 83 1.47 4.72 -0.04
N ALA A 84 0.16 5.02 0.05
CA ALA A 84 -0.81 4.58 -0.96
C ALA A 84 -0.60 5.28 -2.32
N THR A 85 -0.21 6.56 -2.33
CA THR A 85 0.09 7.30 -3.57
C THR A 85 1.40 6.86 -4.21
N ALA A 86 2.39 6.43 -3.43
CA ALA A 86 3.63 5.86 -3.99
C ALA A 86 3.36 4.62 -4.87
N VAL A 87 2.28 3.86 -4.58
CA VAL A 87 1.85 2.74 -5.42
C VAL A 87 1.40 3.22 -6.81
N ILE A 88 0.76 4.38 -6.88
CA ILE A 88 0.32 4.99 -8.14
C ILE A 88 1.53 5.35 -8.97
N ASP A 89 2.50 6.04 -8.37
CA ASP A 89 3.73 6.47 -9.05
C ASP A 89 4.52 5.27 -9.59
N GLU A 90 4.59 4.16 -8.82
CA GLU A 90 5.34 2.97 -9.21
C GLU A 90 4.59 2.08 -10.22
N LYS A 91 3.30 1.82 -10.01
CA LYS A 91 2.54 0.80 -10.76
C LYS A 91 1.60 1.37 -11.83
N LEU A 92 1.22 2.64 -11.70
CA LEU A 92 0.26 3.31 -12.57
C LEU A 92 0.88 4.61 -13.11
N ALA A 93 2.07 4.51 -13.70
CA ALA A 93 2.81 5.67 -14.19
C ALA A 93 1.94 6.58 -15.08
N GLY A 94 1.88 7.86 -14.73
CA GLY A 94 1.07 8.87 -15.43
C GLY A 94 -0.41 8.91 -15.04
N TRP A 95 -0.89 8.00 -14.18
CA TRP A 95 -2.23 8.11 -13.61
C TRP A 95 -2.27 9.16 -12.49
N MET A 96 -3.47 9.68 -12.23
CA MET A 96 -3.74 10.64 -11.17
C MET A 96 -4.77 10.10 -10.21
N TRP A 97 -4.88 10.75 -9.04
CA TRP A 97 -5.91 10.45 -8.05
C TRP A 97 -6.62 11.70 -7.58
N LEU A 98 -7.86 11.52 -7.15
CA LEU A 98 -8.75 12.58 -6.70
C LEU A 98 -9.54 12.11 -5.48
N LYS A 99 -9.72 13.01 -4.52
CA LYS A 99 -10.67 12.82 -3.43
C LYS A 99 -12.01 13.45 -3.81
N ARG A 100 -13.03 12.61 -4.00
CA ARG A 100 -14.39 13.07 -4.37
C ARG A 100 -15.21 13.48 -3.16
N SER A 101 -15.17 12.66 -2.13
CA SER A 101 -15.87 12.88 -0.86
C SER A 101 -15.16 12.06 0.24
N PRO A 102 -15.49 12.26 1.53
CA PRO A 102 -14.96 11.38 2.57
C PRO A 102 -15.23 9.91 2.24
N LEU A 103 -14.20 9.07 2.40
CA LEU A 103 -14.24 7.63 2.13
C LEU A 103 -14.40 7.23 0.66
N VAL A 104 -14.35 8.18 -0.27
CA VAL A 104 -14.46 7.93 -1.72
C VAL A 104 -13.30 8.54 -2.46
N MET A 105 -12.49 7.68 -3.07
CA MET A 105 -11.31 8.03 -3.84
C MET A 105 -11.46 7.57 -5.28
N THR A 106 -10.85 8.31 -6.19
CA THR A 106 -10.86 7.99 -7.62
C THR A 106 -9.42 7.97 -8.12
N VAL A 107 -9.10 7.00 -8.97
CA VAL A 107 -7.89 7.04 -9.82
C VAL A 107 -8.31 7.16 -11.28
N CYS A 108 -7.58 7.93 -12.07
CA CYS A 108 -7.87 8.10 -13.48
C CYS A 108 -6.60 8.12 -14.31
N LYS A 109 -6.71 7.61 -15.54
CA LYS A 109 -5.68 7.78 -16.56
C LYS A 109 -6.00 9.06 -17.35
N PRO A 110 -5.13 10.09 -17.33
CA PRO A 110 -5.33 11.27 -18.15
C PRO A 110 -5.38 10.86 -19.63
N SER A 111 -6.35 11.43 -20.35
CA SER A 111 -6.46 11.35 -21.81
C SER A 111 -6.13 12.72 -22.39
N ASP A 112 -5.46 12.73 -23.54
CA ASP A 112 -5.14 13.96 -24.28
C ASP A 112 -6.39 14.56 -24.96
N ASP A 113 -7.45 13.77 -25.16
CA ASP A 113 -8.65 14.14 -25.91
C ASP A 113 -9.78 14.71 -25.03
N ASP A 114 -9.52 15.73 -24.18
CA ASP A 114 -10.48 16.47 -23.30
C ASP A 114 -11.44 15.64 -22.40
N GLU A 115 -11.53 14.32 -22.57
CA GLU A 115 -12.31 13.35 -21.83
C GLU A 115 -11.45 12.80 -20.69
N PHE A 116 -11.04 13.71 -19.81
CA PHE A 116 -10.28 13.42 -18.58
C PHE A 116 -10.89 12.32 -17.70
N TRP A 117 -12.13 11.91 -17.98
CA TRP A 117 -12.92 10.91 -17.26
C TRP A 117 -13.19 9.62 -18.03
N ALA A 118 -12.65 9.43 -19.24
CA ALA A 118 -12.94 8.24 -20.03
C ALA A 118 -12.50 6.94 -19.34
N ASP A 119 -11.37 6.97 -18.62
CA ASP A 119 -10.86 5.82 -17.85
C ASP A 119 -10.58 6.22 -16.40
N HIS A 120 -11.62 6.14 -15.57
CA HIS A 120 -11.53 6.37 -14.14
C HIS A 120 -12.16 5.23 -13.34
N ILE A 121 -11.63 5.05 -12.13
CA ILE A 121 -12.09 4.04 -11.18
C ILE A 121 -12.32 4.72 -9.86
N GLU A 122 -13.59 4.73 -9.45
CA GLU A 122 -13.99 5.16 -8.13
C GLU A 122 -14.10 3.97 -7.18
N ALA A 123 -13.68 4.17 -5.93
CA ALA A 123 -13.84 3.19 -4.88
C ALA A 123 -14.20 3.83 -3.55
N ARG A 124 -14.88 3.05 -2.71
CA ARG A 124 -15.27 3.40 -1.35
C ARG A 124 -14.76 2.36 -0.37
N ALA A 125 -14.30 2.79 0.80
CA ALA A 125 -13.87 1.89 1.87
C ALA A 125 -14.05 2.55 3.26
N SER A 126 -13.55 1.89 4.32
CA SER A 126 -13.64 2.38 5.70
C SER A 126 -12.71 3.55 6.03
N SER A 127 -11.73 3.85 5.18
CA SER A 127 -10.84 5.02 5.29
C SER A 127 -10.48 5.55 3.89
N ASP A 128 -10.03 6.80 3.80
CA ASP A 128 -9.57 7.38 2.53
C ASP A 128 -8.39 6.58 1.95
N CYS A 129 -7.45 6.13 2.80
CA CYS A 129 -6.31 5.33 2.36
C CYS A 129 -6.77 3.98 1.77
N ARG A 130 -7.67 3.27 2.45
CA ARG A 130 -8.22 2.02 1.95
C ARG A 130 -9.04 2.23 0.68
N ALA A 131 -9.80 3.32 0.58
CA ALA A 131 -10.57 3.65 -0.62
C ALA A 131 -9.64 3.91 -1.81
N LEU A 132 -8.55 4.65 -1.59
CA LEU A 132 -7.52 4.88 -2.61
C LEU A 132 -6.90 3.56 -3.06
N LEU A 133 -6.51 2.69 -2.13
CA LEU A 133 -5.94 1.39 -2.46
C LEU A 133 -6.89 0.52 -3.27
N VAL A 134 -8.18 0.48 -2.93
CA VAL A 134 -9.17 -0.27 -3.73
C VAL A 134 -9.21 0.27 -5.16
N ALA A 135 -9.24 1.59 -5.34
CA ALA A 135 -9.24 2.19 -6.67
C ALA A 135 -7.96 1.84 -7.45
N VAL A 136 -6.80 1.93 -6.80
CA VAL A 136 -5.48 1.57 -7.37
C VAL A 136 -5.41 0.09 -7.75
N LEU A 137 -5.76 -0.82 -6.85
CA LEU A 137 -5.69 -2.26 -7.11
C LEU A 137 -6.66 -2.67 -8.23
N LYS A 138 -7.84 -2.04 -8.29
CA LYS A 138 -8.77 -2.21 -9.42
C LYS A 138 -8.17 -1.71 -10.73
N ALA A 139 -7.49 -0.57 -10.74
CA ALA A 139 -6.80 -0.07 -11.93
C ALA A 139 -5.70 -1.02 -12.40
N ILE A 140 -4.86 -1.49 -11.48
CA ILE A 140 -3.81 -2.48 -11.77
C ILE A 140 -4.41 -3.77 -12.33
N SER A 141 -5.54 -4.24 -11.80
CA SER A 141 -6.20 -5.47 -12.28
C SER A 141 -6.79 -5.39 -13.70
N ARG A 142 -6.89 -4.18 -14.27
CA ARG A 142 -7.42 -3.94 -15.63
C ARG A 142 -6.33 -3.75 -16.69
N GLN A 143 -5.07 -3.62 -16.28
CA GLN A 143 -3.92 -3.57 -17.19
C GLN A 143 -3.50 -4.98 -17.63
#